data_AF-A0A1C3NQ50-F1
#
_entry.id   AF-A0A1C3NQ50-F1
#
_cell.length_a   1.000
_cell.length_b   1.000
_cell.length_c   1.000
_cell.angle_alpha   90.00
_cell.angle_beta   90.00
_cell.angle_gamma   90.00
#
_symmetry.space_group_name_H-M   'P 1'
#
loop_
_entity.id
_entity.type
_entity.pdbx_description
1 polymer ?
#
loop_
_entity_poly.entity_id
_entity_poly.type
_entity_poly.pdbx_seq_one_letter_code
_entity_poly.pdbx_strand_id
1 'polypeptide(L)'
;MANWKVPPNPANVASQTIYFFPSLQSDTPVILQPVLGYRGESNSWDLSSWNCCQQGVVWYGDFIPAKSGDQINGDVYATCAAGSVCSSWNIDVHNLTSGRSTRLSTTSYGDLTQIMAGALEVYSVDSCDQYPASGNITFTGVAVYDYRMHQVRSPPWQEIIDSSGLDVQCNYQLDTTSTTATIYY
;
A
#
# COMPACT_ATOMS: atom_id res chain seq x y z
N MET A 1 -9.96 -1.71 -3.35
CA MET A 1 -9.66 -3.01 -2.71
C MET A 1 -8.49 -3.70 -3.40
N ALA A 2 -7.60 -4.34 -2.62
CA ALA A 2 -6.64 -5.34 -3.08
C ALA A 2 -6.35 -6.38 -1.98
N ASN A 3 -5.83 -7.56 -2.36
CA ASN A 3 -5.37 -8.60 -1.45
C ASN A 3 -3.90 -8.92 -1.70
N TRP A 4 -3.13 -9.18 -0.65
CA TRP A 4 -1.74 -9.58 -0.77
C TRP A 4 -1.34 -10.50 0.38
N LYS A 5 -0.20 -11.18 0.22
CA LYS A 5 0.37 -12.04 1.24
C LYS A 5 1.61 -11.37 1.82
N VAL A 6 1.74 -11.37 3.14
CA VAL A 6 2.95 -10.84 3.79
C VAL A 6 4.15 -11.68 3.34
N PRO A 7 5.20 -11.08 2.76
CA PRO A 7 6.34 -11.84 2.26
C PRO A 7 7.21 -12.37 3.41
N PRO A 8 8.17 -13.26 3.14
CA PRO A 8 9.21 -13.64 4.10
C PRO A 8 9.98 -12.40 4.59
N ASN A 9 10.51 -12.42 5.81
CA ASN A 9 11.44 -11.37 6.23
C ASN A 9 12.67 -11.32 5.32
N PRO A 10 13.33 -10.14 5.22
CA PRO A 10 14.64 -10.03 4.59
C PRO A 10 15.68 -10.99 5.16
N ALA A 11 16.63 -11.41 4.33
CA ALA A 11 17.75 -12.25 4.77
C ALA A 11 18.79 -11.42 5.56
N ASN A 12 18.95 -10.15 5.19
CA ASN A 12 19.79 -9.18 5.87
C ASN A 12 18.91 -8.17 6.62
N VAL A 13 18.94 -8.23 7.94
CA VAL A 13 18.16 -7.33 8.80
C VAL A 13 19.07 -6.23 9.34
N ALA A 14 18.72 -4.98 9.06
CA ALA A 14 19.39 -3.77 9.50
C ALA A 14 18.34 -2.74 9.98
N SER A 15 18.51 -1.46 9.68
CA SER A 15 17.57 -0.38 10.03
C SER A 15 16.53 -0.11 8.94
N GLN A 16 16.39 -0.99 7.94
CA GLN A 16 15.52 -0.73 6.80
C GLN A 16 14.06 -0.64 7.22
N THR A 17 13.32 0.23 6.52
CA THR A 17 11.86 0.27 6.57
C THR A 17 11.33 0.02 5.17
N ILE A 18 10.36 -0.89 5.06
CA ILE A 18 9.75 -1.28 3.78
C ILE A 18 8.24 -1.20 3.92
N TYR A 19 7.58 -0.51 3.02
CA TYR A 19 6.13 -0.41 2.96
C TYR A 19 5.59 -0.99 1.66
N PHE A 20 4.49 -1.72 1.80
CA PHE A 20 3.69 -2.21 0.68
C PHE A 20 2.24 -1.79 0.88
N PHE A 21 1.64 -1.18 -0.14
CA PHE A 21 0.25 -0.72 -0.07
C PHE A 21 -0.37 -0.47 -1.46
N PRO A 22 -1.67 -0.74 -1.67
CA PRO A 22 -2.45 -0.03 -2.69
C PRO A 22 -2.80 1.38 -2.16
N SER A 23 -3.21 2.31 -3.01
CA SER A 23 -3.65 3.63 -2.51
C SER A 23 -4.55 4.41 -3.47
N LEU A 24 -5.17 5.46 -2.91
CA LEU A 24 -5.69 6.61 -3.65
C LEU A 24 -4.85 7.84 -3.28
N GLN A 25 -4.46 8.63 -4.27
CA GLN A 25 -3.61 9.80 -4.07
C GLN A 25 -4.19 11.05 -4.77
N SER A 26 -4.00 12.22 -4.17
CA SER A 26 -4.23 13.52 -4.79
C SER A 26 -2.91 14.20 -5.20
N ASP A 27 -3.01 15.21 -6.06
CA ASP A 27 -1.87 16.03 -6.47
C ASP A 27 -1.39 17.00 -5.37
N THR A 28 -2.15 17.15 -4.28
CA THR A 28 -1.77 17.93 -3.09
C THR A 28 -1.49 16.94 -1.95
N PRO A 29 -0.23 16.56 -1.72
CA PRO A 29 0.19 15.21 -1.33
C PRO A 29 -0.67 14.62 -0.20
N VAL A 30 -1.73 13.92 -0.59
CA VAL A 30 -2.60 13.11 0.25
C VAL A 30 -2.68 11.74 -0.41
N ILE A 31 -2.47 10.70 0.38
CA ILE A 31 -2.33 9.30 0.04
C ILE A 31 -3.09 8.56 1.12
N LEU A 32 -4.19 7.94 0.72
CA LEU A 32 -4.99 7.05 1.54
C LEU A 32 -4.53 5.63 1.28
N GLN A 33 -3.98 4.96 2.28
CA GLN A 33 -3.24 3.71 2.09
C GLN A 33 -3.44 2.73 3.26
N PRO A 34 -3.89 1.50 2.99
CA PRO A 34 -3.79 0.37 3.91
C PRO A 34 -2.37 -0.22 3.82
N VAL A 35 -1.55 0.05 4.83
CA VAL A 35 -0.11 -0.19 4.82
C VAL A 35 0.23 -1.54 5.45
N LEU A 36 1.10 -2.30 4.78
CA LEU A 36 1.94 -3.33 5.38
C LEU A 36 3.36 -2.78 5.52
N GLY A 37 3.85 -2.65 6.75
CA GLY A 37 5.17 -2.14 7.07
C GLY A 37 6.10 -3.21 7.64
N TYR A 38 7.35 -3.24 7.19
CA TYR A 38 8.45 -3.96 7.82
C TYR A 38 9.33 -3.00 8.60
N ARG A 39 9.72 -3.42 9.80
CA ARG A 39 10.63 -2.69 10.68
C ARG A 39 11.90 -3.51 10.88
N GLY A 40 13.02 -3.04 10.33
CA GLY A 40 14.31 -3.70 10.47
C GLY A 40 14.76 -3.80 11.93
N GLU A 41 14.63 -2.72 12.71
CA GLU A 41 15.06 -2.66 14.12
C GLU A 41 14.42 -3.73 15.00
N SER A 42 13.16 -4.07 14.74
CA SER A 42 12.41 -5.10 15.48
C SER A 42 12.20 -6.39 14.70
N ASN A 43 12.73 -6.49 13.47
CA ASN A 43 12.58 -7.62 12.56
C ASN A 43 11.11 -8.10 12.44
N SER A 44 10.18 -7.16 12.24
CA SER A 44 8.74 -7.43 12.37
C SER A 44 7.89 -6.76 11.31
N TRP A 45 6.74 -7.36 11.02
CA TRP A 45 5.70 -6.78 10.17
C TRP A 45 4.54 -6.21 11.01
N ASP A 46 4.03 -5.06 10.58
CA ASP A 46 2.81 -4.44 11.09
C ASP A 46 1.89 -4.01 9.95
N LEU A 47 0.60 -3.83 10.28
CA LEU A 47 -0.40 -3.24 9.41
C LEU A 47 -0.99 -2.02 10.08
N SER A 48 -1.27 -0.99 9.30
CA SER A 48 -1.99 0.19 9.77
C SER A 48 -2.64 0.94 8.60
N SER A 49 -3.72 1.67 8.88
CA SER A 49 -4.46 2.49 7.91
C SER A 49 -4.01 3.94 7.98
N TRP A 50 -3.47 4.51 6.90
CA TRP A 50 -2.79 5.81 6.92
C TRP A 50 -3.39 6.81 5.93
N ASN A 51 -3.44 8.07 6.35
CA ASN A 51 -3.64 9.25 5.53
C ASN A 51 -2.39 10.14 5.65
N CYS A 52 -1.59 10.20 4.59
CA CYS A 52 -0.31 10.93 4.51
C CYS A 52 -0.30 11.79 3.24
N CYS A 53 0.30 12.96 3.14
CA CYS A 53 0.93 13.75 4.17
C CYS A 53 0.55 15.19 3.91
N GLN A 54 -0.70 15.54 4.20
CA GLN A 54 -1.13 16.92 4.06
C GLN A 54 -0.24 17.81 4.93
N GLN A 55 0.53 18.69 4.30
CA GLN A 55 1.49 19.57 4.98
C GLN A 55 2.49 18.81 5.89
N GLY A 56 2.84 17.58 5.52
CA GLY A 56 3.77 16.73 6.29
C GLY A 56 3.13 16.03 7.49
N VAL A 57 1.82 16.16 7.71
CA VAL A 57 1.12 15.48 8.81
C VAL A 57 0.64 14.10 8.35
N VAL A 58 1.01 13.07 9.11
CA VAL A 58 0.52 11.70 8.95
C VAL A 58 -0.53 11.41 10.00
N TRP A 59 -1.71 10.95 9.56
CA TRP A 59 -2.73 10.37 10.42
C TRP A 59 -2.75 8.86 10.19
N TYR A 60 -2.71 8.08 11.26
CA TYR A 60 -2.75 6.63 11.16
C TYR A 60 -3.67 6.02 12.22
N GLY A 61 -4.25 4.87 11.90
CA GLY A 61 -4.95 4.02 12.86
C GLY A 61 -3.98 3.14 13.65
N ASP A 62 -4.52 2.31 14.54
CA ASP A 62 -3.73 1.39 15.36
C ASP A 62 -2.82 0.49 14.49
N PHE A 63 -1.64 0.20 15.01
CA PHE A 63 -0.76 -0.83 14.45
C PHE A 63 -1.19 -2.21 14.93
N ILE A 64 -1.44 -3.11 13.99
CA ILE A 64 -1.68 -4.52 14.28
C ILE A 64 -0.51 -5.36 13.75
N PRO A 65 -0.01 -6.34 14.51
CA PRO A 65 1.08 -7.20 14.07
C PRO A 65 0.64 -8.09 12.91
N ALA A 66 1.59 -8.35 12.01
CA ALA A 66 1.46 -9.31 10.94
C ALA A 66 2.68 -10.25 10.93
N LYS A 67 2.54 -11.37 10.23
CA LYS A 67 3.61 -12.36 10.09
C LYS A 67 3.72 -12.80 8.65
N SER A 68 4.92 -13.20 8.24
CA SER A 68 5.14 -13.80 6.94
C SER A 68 4.14 -14.92 6.67
N GLY A 69 3.49 -14.82 5.52
CA GLY A 69 2.46 -15.74 5.08
C GLY A 69 1.03 -15.35 5.42
N ASP A 70 0.81 -14.33 6.26
CA ASP A 70 -0.53 -13.81 6.53
C ASP A 70 -1.19 -13.27 5.26
N GLN A 71 -2.50 -13.50 5.14
CA GLN A 71 -3.32 -13.00 4.04
C GLN A 71 -3.92 -11.67 4.45
N ILE A 72 -3.69 -10.65 3.64
CA ILE A 72 -4.11 -9.28 3.92
C ILE A 72 -5.14 -8.85 2.88
N ASN A 73 -6.15 -8.13 3.35
CA ASN A 73 -7.08 -7.37 2.52
C ASN A 73 -7.00 -5.90 2.90
N GLY A 74 -6.82 -5.04 1.90
CA GLY A 74 -6.84 -3.59 2.06
C GLY A 74 -7.92 -2.96 1.20
N ASP A 75 -8.63 -1.99 1.76
CA ASP A 75 -9.63 -1.24 1.03
C ASP A 75 -9.67 0.24 1.41
N VAL A 76 -9.96 1.07 0.41
CA VAL A 76 -10.13 2.52 0.56
C VAL A 76 -11.40 2.89 -0.17
N TYR A 77 -12.36 3.46 0.56
CA TYR A 77 -13.67 3.77 0.00
C TYR A 77 -14.27 5.03 0.59
N ALA A 78 -15.03 5.73 -0.25
CA ALA A 78 -15.77 6.91 0.14
C ALA A 78 -16.98 6.50 0.99
N THR A 79 -17.34 7.29 2.00
CA THR A 79 -18.48 7.00 2.89
C THR A 79 -19.75 7.77 2.51
N CYS A 80 -19.69 8.59 1.46
CA CYS A 80 -20.83 9.30 0.91
C CYS A 80 -21.62 8.45 -0.10
N ALA A 81 -22.80 8.91 -0.49
CA ALA A 81 -23.59 8.28 -1.54
C ALA A 81 -22.88 8.35 -2.91
N ALA A 82 -23.01 7.27 -3.69
CA ALA A 82 -22.51 7.22 -5.06
C ALA A 82 -23.03 8.39 -5.91
N GLY A 83 -22.19 8.91 -6.79
CA GLY A 83 -22.51 10.06 -7.64
C GLY A 83 -22.25 11.43 -6.98
N SER A 84 -21.85 11.47 -5.71
CA SER A 84 -21.58 12.71 -4.97
C SER A 84 -20.09 12.96 -4.79
N VAL A 85 -19.67 14.22 -4.80
CA VAL A 85 -18.32 14.59 -4.35
C VAL A 85 -18.20 14.24 -2.87
N CYS A 86 -17.19 13.43 -2.52
CA CYS A 86 -17.02 12.92 -1.17
C CYS A 86 -15.67 13.31 -0.59
N SER A 87 -15.71 14.02 0.52
CA SER A 87 -14.52 14.33 1.31
C SER A 87 -14.25 13.30 2.40
N SER A 88 -15.21 12.42 2.71
CA SER A 88 -15.12 11.46 3.82
C SER A 88 -14.78 10.05 3.34
N TRP A 89 -13.76 9.45 3.94
CA TRP A 89 -13.19 8.19 3.50
C TRP A 89 -12.91 7.25 4.67
N ASN A 90 -12.99 5.96 4.41
CA ASN A 90 -12.46 4.93 5.28
C ASN A 90 -11.27 4.25 4.59
N ILE A 91 -10.29 3.90 5.41
CA ILE A 91 -9.13 3.10 5.03
C ILE A 91 -9.12 1.89 5.96
N ASP A 92 -9.34 0.72 5.39
CA ASP A 92 -9.44 -0.54 6.10
C ASP A 92 -8.28 -1.45 5.72
N VAL A 93 -7.63 -2.04 6.73
CA VAL A 93 -6.69 -3.15 6.53
C VAL A 93 -7.03 -4.29 7.49
N HIS A 94 -7.18 -5.47 6.89
CA HIS A 94 -7.57 -6.70 7.57
C HIS A 94 -6.49 -7.75 7.39
N ASN A 95 -5.99 -8.28 8.50
CA ASN A 95 -5.25 -9.53 8.50
C ASN A 95 -6.25 -10.68 8.59
N LEU A 96 -6.56 -11.28 7.44
CA LEU A 96 -7.53 -12.35 7.32
C LEU A 96 -7.09 -13.63 8.05
N THR A 97 -5.78 -13.85 8.18
CA THR A 97 -5.23 -15.01 8.90
C THR A 97 -5.44 -14.90 10.41
N SER A 98 -5.19 -13.74 11.00
CA SER A 98 -5.35 -13.52 12.45
C SER A 98 -6.74 -13.03 12.86
N GLY A 99 -7.56 -12.59 11.90
CA GLY A 99 -8.87 -11.97 12.14
C GLY A 99 -8.80 -10.55 12.69
N ARG A 100 -7.60 -9.94 12.77
CA ARG A 100 -7.41 -8.58 13.25
C ARG A 100 -7.60 -7.56 12.12
N SER A 101 -8.07 -6.39 12.48
CA SER A 101 -8.23 -5.27 11.54
C SER A 101 -8.02 -3.93 12.22
N THR A 102 -7.72 -2.93 11.43
CA THR A 102 -7.69 -1.52 11.84
C THR A 102 -8.33 -0.67 10.76
N ARG A 103 -8.99 0.40 11.18
CA ARG A 103 -9.71 1.34 10.32
C ARG A 103 -9.26 2.75 10.69
N LEU A 104 -9.00 3.56 9.67
CA LEU A 104 -8.95 5.00 9.80
C LEU A 104 -10.12 5.63 9.06
N SER A 105 -11.01 6.29 9.79
CA SER A 105 -12.03 7.17 9.22
C SER A 105 -11.46 8.58 9.14
N THR A 106 -11.43 9.15 7.95
CA THR A 106 -10.68 10.38 7.68
C THR A 106 -11.33 11.22 6.59
N THR A 107 -10.72 12.37 6.31
CA THR A 107 -11.06 13.21 5.17
C THR A 107 -9.90 13.29 4.18
N SER A 108 -10.20 13.30 2.89
CA SER A 108 -9.21 13.63 1.86
C SER A 108 -9.23 15.12 1.56
N TYR A 109 -8.05 15.72 1.41
CA TYR A 109 -7.91 17.09 0.93
C TYR A 109 -7.50 17.06 -0.54
N GLY A 110 -8.20 17.85 -1.35
CA GLY A 110 -8.07 17.80 -2.81
C GLY A 110 -8.78 16.60 -3.43
N ASP A 111 -8.79 16.57 -4.76
CA ASP A 111 -9.35 15.48 -5.53
C ASP A 111 -8.36 14.32 -5.58
N LEU A 112 -8.81 13.12 -5.22
CA LEU A 112 -8.03 11.89 -5.37
C LEU A 112 -8.04 11.50 -6.85
N THR A 113 -6.98 11.89 -7.57
CA THR A 113 -6.85 11.76 -9.03
C THR A 113 -6.03 10.55 -9.45
N GLN A 114 -5.30 9.94 -8.53
CA GLN A 114 -4.37 8.85 -8.80
C GLN A 114 -4.72 7.60 -7.98
N ILE A 115 -4.46 6.43 -8.57
CA ILE A 115 -4.77 5.13 -7.98
C ILE A 115 -3.55 4.23 -8.15
N MET A 116 -3.12 3.62 -7.06
CA MET A 116 -2.03 2.66 -7.06
C MET A 116 -2.62 1.28 -6.81
N ALA A 117 -2.46 0.38 -7.79
CA ALA A 117 -2.79 -1.03 -7.62
C ALA A 117 -1.89 -1.70 -6.56
N GLY A 118 -0.67 -1.20 -6.41
CA GLY A 118 0.31 -1.55 -5.40
C GLY A 118 1.51 -0.60 -5.50
N ALA A 119 2.15 -0.32 -4.38
CA ALA A 119 3.33 0.50 -4.26
C ALA A 119 4.36 -0.15 -3.32
N LEU A 120 5.62 0.17 -3.55
CA LEU A 120 6.75 -0.15 -2.69
C LEU A 120 7.43 1.17 -2.34
N GLU A 121 7.51 1.46 -1.05
CA GLU A 121 8.20 2.63 -0.52
C GLU A 121 9.22 2.18 0.52
N VAL A 122 10.47 2.65 0.41
CA VAL A 122 11.57 2.17 1.24
C VAL A 122 12.41 3.30 1.82
N TYR A 123 13.01 3.01 2.98
CA TYR A 123 13.94 3.88 3.67
C TYR A 123 15.09 3.06 4.24
N SER A 124 16.30 3.61 4.19
CA SER A 124 17.52 2.99 4.74
C SER A 124 17.78 1.57 4.22
N VAL A 125 17.68 1.40 2.90
CA VAL A 125 18.04 0.16 2.20
C VAL A 125 19.34 0.39 1.43
N ASP A 126 20.37 -0.36 1.80
CA ASP A 126 21.73 -0.25 1.30
C ASP A 126 22.18 -1.52 0.53
N SER A 127 21.37 -2.59 0.58
CA SER A 127 21.65 -3.85 -0.12
C SER A 127 20.35 -4.60 -0.46
N CYS A 128 20.34 -5.32 -1.59
CA CYS A 128 19.12 -5.96 -2.09
C CYS A 128 18.60 -7.09 -1.19
N ASP A 129 19.46 -7.72 -0.40
CA ASP A 129 19.07 -8.75 0.57
C ASP A 129 18.37 -8.18 1.83
N GLN A 130 18.25 -6.85 1.92
CA GLN A 130 17.41 -6.15 2.90
C GLN A 130 15.95 -6.05 2.48
N TYR A 131 15.61 -6.36 1.22
CA TYR A 131 14.24 -6.60 0.79
C TYR A 131 13.76 -8.01 1.20
N PRO A 132 12.43 -8.27 1.19
CA PRO A 132 11.90 -9.59 1.51
C PRO A 132 12.51 -10.69 0.60
N ALA A 133 12.86 -11.84 1.18
CA ALA A 133 13.58 -12.89 0.43
C ALA A 133 12.81 -13.52 -0.74
N SER A 134 11.53 -13.19 -0.94
CA SER A 134 10.74 -13.61 -2.09
C SER A 134 11.13 -12.94 -3.41
N GLY A 135 11.78 -11.76 -3.38
CA GLY A 135 12.12 -10.95 -4.55
C GLY A 135 10.91 -10.31 -5.26
N ASN A 136 9.71 -10.50 -4.72
CA ASN A 136 8.49 -9.82 -5.18
C ASN A 136 7.36 -9.86 -4.15
N ILE A 137 6.37 -9.02 -4.39
CA ILE A 137 5.02 -9.10 -3.81
C ILE A 137 3.97 -8.91 -4.90
N THR A 138 2.84 -9.61 -4.78
CA THR A 138 1.70 -9.46 -5.70
C THR A 138 0.45 -9.02 -4.96
N PHE A 139 -0.14 -7.93 -5.44
CA PHE A 139 -1.50 -7.50 -5.14
C PHE A 139 -2.45 -8.15 -6.13
N THR A 140 -3.50 -8.79 -5.61
CA THR A 140 -4.48 -9.57 -6.37
C THR A 140 -5.91 -9.13 -6.05
N GLY A 141 -6.84 -9.38 -6.96
CA GLY A 141 -8.22 -8.93 -6.81
C GLY A 141 -8.30 -7.40 -6.70
N VAL A 142 -7.37 -6.70 -7.36
CA VAL A 142 -7.39 -5.24 -7.46
C VAL A 142 -8.69 -4.84 -8.13
N ALA A 143 -9.51 -4.07 -7.40
CA ALA A 143 -10.79 -3.59 -7.88
C ALA A 143 -10.89 -2.08 -7.67
N VAL A 144 -11.11 -1.38 -8.77
CA VAL A 144 -11.28 0.06 -8.84
C VAL A 144 -12.70 0.37 -9.27
N TYR A 145 -13.31 1.36 -8.62
CA TYR A 145 -14.65 1.83 -8.92
C TYR A 145 -14.62 3.33 -9.19
N ASP A 146 -15.42 3.77 -10.14
CA ASP A 146 -15.66 5.20 -10.36
C ASP A 146 -16.52 5.80 -9.23
N TYR A 147 -16.69 7.12 -9.23
CA TYR A 147 -17.51 7.81 -8.23
C TYR A 147 -18.99 7.40 -8.22
N ARG A 148 -19.48 6.70 -9.26
CA ARG A 148 -20.84 6.14 -9.36
C ARG A 148 -20.88 4.66 -8.97
N MET A 149 -19.80 4.11 -8.42
CA MET A 149 -19.64 2.71 -8.05
C MET A 149 -19.71 1.73 -9.24
N HIS A 150 -19.39 2.18 -10.45
CA HIS A 150 -19.16 1.26 -11.56
C HIS A 150 -17.72 0.77 -11.53
N GLN A 151 -17.53 -0.54 -11.63
CA GLN A 151 -16.20 -1.12 -11.68
C GLN A 151 -15.47 -0.76 -12.98
N VAL A 152 -14.25 -0.24 -12.86
CA VAL A 152 -13.35 0.00 -13.98
C VAL A 152 -12.69 -1.32 -14.38
N ARG A 153 -13.12 -1.91 -15.50
CA ARG A 153 -12.70 -3.26 -15.92
C ARG A 153 -11.29 -3.36 -16.46
N SER A 154 -10.74 -2.27 -16.99
CA SER A 154 -9.41 -2.23 -17.58
C SER A 154 -8.74 -0.91 -17.23
N PRO A 155 -8.29 -0.73 -15.98
CA PRO A 155 -7.57 0.48 -15.58
C PRO A 155 -6.28 0.60 -16.39
N PRO A 156 -5.94 1.80 -16.92
CA PRO A 156 -4.73 2.02 -17.71
C PRO A 156 -3.52 2.21 -16.79
N TRP A 157 -3.07 1.13 -16.16
CA TRP A 157 -1.93 1.18 -15.23
C TRP A 157 -0.67 1.73 -15.90
N GLN A 158 0.13 2.43 -15.10
CA GLN A 158 1.44 2.93 -15.47
C GLN A 158 2.47 2.42 -14.48
N GLU A 159 3.68 2.22 -14.97
CA GLU A 159 4.82 1.81 -14.17
C GLU A 159 5.64 3.04 -13.78
N ILE A 160 5.84 3.23 -12.49
CA ILE A 160 6.64 4.33 -11.95
C ILE A 160 7.70 3.71 -11.05
N ILE A 161 8.96 3.93 -11.40
CA ILE A 161 10.13 3.51 -10.61
C ILE A 161 10.94 4.77 -10.33
N ASP A 162 10.80 5.29 -9.11
CA ASP A 162 11.65 6.37 -8.62
C ASP A 162 12.73 5.81 -7.70
N SER A 163 13.79 5.28 -8.31
CA SER A 163 14.96 4.72 -7.60
C SER A 163 16.19 5.61 -7.67
N SER A 164 16.06 6.83 -8.20
CA SER A 164 17.19 7.72 -8.49
C SER A 164 17.96 8.17 -7.24
N GLY A 165 17.29 8.20 -6.09
CA GLY A 165 17.86 8.52 -4.79
C GLY A 165 18.29 7.30 -3.94
N LEU A 166 18.21 6.08 -4.48
CA LEU A 166 18.62 4.87 -3.77
C LEU A 166 20.07 4.52 -4.07
N ASP A 167 20.84 4.21 -3.02
CA ASP A 167 22.24 3.81 -3.12
C ASP A 167 22.42 2.46 -3.83
N VAL A 168 21.37 1.63 -3.86
CA VAL A 168 21.36 0.30 -4.48
C VAL A 168 20.21 0.13 -5.47
N GLN A 169 20.52 -0.49 -6.61
CA GLN A 169 19.54 -0.83 -7.65
C GLN A 169 19.30 -2.33 -7.65
N CYS A 170 18.06 -2.74 -7.38
CA CYS A 170 17.68 -4.15 -7.22
C CYS A 170 16.80 -4.65 -8.37
N ASN A 171 17.10 -4.20 -9.59
CA ASN A 171 16.38 -4.59 -10.82
C ASN A 171 14.86 -4.43 -10.71
N TYR A 172 14.42 -3.30 -10.16
CA TYR A 172 13.01 -3.02 -9.93
C TYR A 172 12.20 -3.19 -11.22
N GLN A 173 11.10 -3.93 -11.15
CA GLN A 173 10.19 -4.16 -12.25
C GLN A 173 8.75 -4.21 -11.73
N LEU A 174 7.82 -3.87 -12.61
CA LEU A 174 6.39 -3.91 -12.35
C LEU A 174 5.73 -4.77 -13.43
N ASP A 175 4.72 -5.54 -13.05
CA ASP A 175 3.86 -6.28 -13.99
C ASP A 175 2.42 -6.10 -13.54
N THR A 176 1.52 -5.78 -14.49
CA THR A 176 0.13 -5.46 -14.16
C THR A 176 -0.86 -6.13 -15.11
N THR A 177 -2.00 -6.50 -14.54
CA THR A 177 -3.21 -6.83 -15.30
C THR A 177 -4.34 -5.92 -14.84
N SER A 178 -5.55 -6.11 -15.37
CA SER A 178 -6.72 -5.38 -14.85
C SER A 178 -7.02 -5.61 -13.38
N THR A 179 -6.51 -6.70 -12.78
CA THR A 179 -6.84 -7.11 -11.39
C THR A 179 -5.63 -7.51 -10.55
N THR A 180 -4.42 -7.34 -11.08
CA THR A 180 -3.18 -7.69 -10.37
C THR A 180 -2.11 -6.65 -10.58
N ALA A 181 -1.25 -6.47 -9.58
CA ALA A 181 0.00 -5.74 -9.69
C ALA A 181 1.09 -6.52 -8.94
N THR A 182 2.18 -6.85 -9.62
CA THR A 182 3.36 -7.49 -9.03
C THR A 182 4.52 -6.50 -9.05
N ILE A 183 5.18 -6.36 -7.90
CA ILE A 183 6.36 -5.52 -7.72
C ILE A 183 7.54 -6.44 -7.49
N TYR A 184 8.59 -6.31 -8.30
CA TYR A 184 9.86 -7.03 -8.19
C TYR A 184 10.95 -6.10 -7.66
N TYR A 185 11.83 -6.65 -6.84
CA TYR A 185 12.94 -5.97 -6.18
C TYR A 185 14.05 -6.98 -5.83
#